data_AF-A0A1T3C9U7-F1
#
_entry.id   AF-A0A1T3C9U7-F1
#
_cell.length_a   1.000
_cell.length_b   1.000
_cell.length_c   1.000
_cell.angle_alpha   90.00
_cell.angle_beta   90.00
_cell.angle_gamma   90.00
#
_symmetry.space_group_name_H-M   'P 1'
#
loop_
_entity.id
_entity.type
_entity.pdbx_description
1 polymer ?
#
loop_
_entity_poly.entity_id
_entity_poly.type
_entity_poly.pdbx_seq_one_letter_code
_entity_poly.pdbx_strand_id
1 'polypeptide(L)'
;MALSRALYALPIALPLAVMVRVLATMTVVPGPFIDDADLRGLYTLQNGTTIPILKGLYGVPGLDDAITQVAITFCQLIFHDDQRMWWQCVVFLTDYAGLTALWMLESLRTANRGTFFQT
;
A
#
# COMPACT_ATOMS: atom_id res chain seq x y z
N MET A 1 -18.12 15.11 -25.21
CA MET A 1 -17.86 13.70 -24.79
C MET A 1 -16.71 13.55 -23.79
N ALA A 2 -15.56 14.22 -23.96
CA ALA A 2 -14.41 14.09 -23.03
C ALA A 2 -14.72 14.55 -21.58
N LEU A 3 -15.47 15.65 -21.42
CA LEU A 3 -15.85 16.19 -20.10
C LEU A 3 -16.68 15.20 -19.27
N SER A 4 -17.59 14.47 -19.92
CA SER A 4 -18.40 13.43 -19.28
C SER A 4 -17.54 12.28 -18.77
N ARG A 5 -16.58 11.80 -19.57
CA ARG A 5 -15.64 10.74 -19.15
C ARG A 5 -14.73 11.18 -18.01
N ALA A 6 -14.28 12.44 -18.02
CA ALA A 6 -13.48 13.02 -16.93
C ALA A 6 -14.29 13.11 -15.62
N LEU A 7 -15.56 13.51 -15.71
CA LEU A 7 -16.49 13.52 -14.56
C LEU A 7 -16.78 12.10 -14.04
N TYR A 8 -16.87 11.10 -14.90
CA TYR A 8 -17.02 9.71 -14.49
C TYR A 8 -15.77 9.13 -13.81
N ALA A 9 -14.58 9.64 -14.13
CA ALA A 9 -13.33 9.20 -13.55
C ALA A 9 -12.99 9.89 -12.21
N LEU A 10 -13.66 10.99 -11.87
CA LEU A 10 -13.43 11.76 -10.64
C LEU A 10 -13.46 10.94 -9.33
N PRO A 11 -14.39 9.98 -9.12
CA PRO A 11 -14.44 9.17 -7.91
C PRO A 11 -13.19 8.31 -7.71
N ILE A 12 -12.50 7.96 -8.80
CA ILE A 12 -11.25 7.19 -8.77
C ILE A 12 -10.05 8.14 -8.76
N ALA A 13 -10.07 9.18 -9.59
CA ALA A 13 -8.95 10.08 -9.79
C ALA A 13 -8.65 10.99 -8.58
N LEU A 14 -9.68 11.44 -7.83
CA LEU A 14 -9.48 12.28 -6.65
C LEU A 14 -8.75 11.54 -5.52
N PRO A 15 -9.20 10.35 -5.09
CA PRO A 15 -8.48 9.55 -4.09
C PRO A 15 -7.07 9.17 -4.55
N LEU A 16 -6.93 8.82 -5.83
CA LEU A 16 -5.63 8.48 -6.41
C LEU A 16 -4.67 9.69 -6.42
N ALA A 17 -5.16 10.90 -6.66
CA ALA A 17 -4.38 12.13 -6.54
C ALA A 17 -3.96 12.43 -5.09
N VAL A 18 -4.84 12.18 -4.11
CA VAL A 18 -4.50 12.29 -2.69
C VAL A 18 -3.41 11.29 -2.32
N MET A 19 -3.49 10.05 -2.81
CA MET A 19 -2.48 9.03 -2.55
C MET A 19 -1.14 9.30 -3.22
N VAL A 20 -1.14 9.81 -4.46
CA VAL A 20 0.10 10.27 -5.11
C VAL A 20 0.75 11.38 -4.28
N ARG A 21 -0.04 12.26 -3.67
CA ARG A 21 0.47 13.27 -2.75
C ARG A 21 1.04 12.65 -1.48
N VAL A 22 0.37 11.65 -0.89
CA VAL A 22 0.88 10.93 0.28
C VAL A 22 2.21 10.25 -0.04
N LEU A 23 2.30 9.55 -1.17
CA LEU A 23 3.52 8.92 -1.68
C LEU A 23 4.63 9.96 -1.92
N ALA A 24 4.29 11.12 -2.49
CA ALA A 24 5.23 12.24 -2.70
C ALA A 24 5.65 12.93 -1.40
N THR A 25 4.85 12.83 -0.34
CA THR A 25 5.16 13.38 1.00
C THR A 25 5.77 12.36 1.95
N MET A 26 5.98 11.10 1.52
CA MET A 26 6.74 10.14 2.30
C MET A 26 8.17 10.65 2.44
N THR A 27 8.51 11.07 3.65
CA THR A 27 9.82 11.63 4.00
C THR A 27 10.90 10.55 4.14
N VAL A 28 10.48 9.29 4.30
CA VAL A 28 11.36 8.13 4.33
C VAL A 28 11.16 7.40 3.02
N VAL A 29 12.15 7.45 2.14
CA VAL A 29 12.16 6.59 0.95
C VAL A 29 12.37 5.16 1.48
N PRO A 30 11.39 4.25 1.38
CA PRO A 30 11.53 2.93 1.99
C PRO A 30 12.59 2.08 1.26
N GLY A 31 12.85 2.37 -0.02
CA GLY A 31 13.70 1.57 -0.91
C GLY A 31 15.06 1.18 -0.32
N PRO A 32 15.95 2.13 0.04
CA PRO A 32 17.28 1.78 0.53
C PRO A 32 17.27 0.97 1.83
N PHE A 33 16.28 1.20 2.70
CA PHE A 33 16.11 0.47 3.95
C PHE A 33 15.63 -0.95 3.70
N ILE A 34 14.62 -1.11 2.83
CA ILE A 34 14.08 -2.42 2.46
C ILE A 34 15.13 -3.26 1.75
N ASP A 35 15.87 -2.65 0.82
CA ASP A 35 16.91 -3.34 0.06
C ASP A 35 18.05 -3.81 0.97
N ASP A 36 18.50 -2.99 1.93
CA ASP A 36 19.54 -3.40 2.88
C ASP A 36 19.06 -4.49 3.84
N ALA A 37 17.83 -4.39 4.36
CA ALA A 37 17.25 -5.40 5.23
C ALA A 37 17.04 -6.73 4.49
N ASP A 38 16.53 -6.68 3.24
CA ASP A 38 16.35 -7.87 2.42
C ASP A 38 17.70 -8.50 2.04
N LEU A 39 18.69 -7.72 1.60
CA LEU A 39 20.02 -8.22 1.28
C LEU A 39 20.69 -8.92 2.47
N ARG A 40 20.54 -8.37 3.67
CA ARG A 40 21.08 -8.96 4.91
C ARG A 40 20.24 -10.12 5.44
N GLY A 41 18.99 -10.26 5.00
CA GLY A 41 18.02 -11.19 5.58
C GLY A 41 17.73 -10.89 7.06
N LEU A 42 17.98 -9.67 7.50
CA LEU A 42 17.88 -9.24 8.90
C LEU A 42 17.23 -7.87 8.97
N TYR A 43 16.24 -7.75 9.84
CA TYR A 43 15.65 -6.48 10.21
C TYR A 43 16.25 -6.03 11.55
N THR A 44 16.92 -4.88 11.57
CA THR A 44 17.50 -4.31 12.78
C THR A 44 16.63 -3.19 13.33
N LEU A 45 16.12 -3.37 14.54
CA LEU A 45 15.37 -2.35 15.27
C LEU A 45 16.31 -1.23 15.75
N GLN A 46 15.77 -0.04 16.06
CA GLN A 46 16.51 1.09 16.62
C GLN A 46 17.17 0.74 17.96
N ASN A 47 16.59 -0.20 18.71
CA ASN A 47 17.16 -0.71 19.96
C ASN A 47 18.32 -1.71 19.77
N GLY A 48 18.73 -1.98 18.52
CA GLY A 48 19.81 -2.90 18.15
C GLY A 48 19.41 -4.38 18.09
N THR A 49 18.15 -4.72 18.39
CA THR A 49 17.64 -6.10 18.27
C THR A 49 17.52 -6.47 16.79
N THR A 50 17.97 -7.67 16.44
CA THR A 50 17.91 -8.17 15.07
C THR A 50 16.86 -9.26 14.95
N ILE A 51 16.06 -9.19 13.89
CA ILE A 51 14.99 -10.14 13.59
C ILE A 51 15.29 -10.80 12.24
N PRO A 52 15.38 -12.13 12.16
CA PRO A 52 15.60 -12.82 10.90
C PRO A 52 14.37 -12.70 9.99
N ILE A 53 14.62 -12.38 8.73
CA ILE A 53 13.58 -12.30 7.69
C ILE A 53 13.48 -13.69 7.05
N LEU A 54 12.29 -14.29 7.14
CA LEU A 54 12.01 -15.55 6.47
C LEU A 54 11.88 -15.30 4.97
N LYS A 55 12.77 -15.93 4.19
CA LYS A 55 12.72 -15.95 2.73
C LYS A 55 12.14 -17.26 2.23
N GLY A 56 11.46 -17.23 1.08
CA GLY A 56 10.98 -18.45 0.43
C GLY A 56 9.76 -19.09 1.07
N LEU A 57 8.82 -18.29 1.59
CA LEU A 57 7.63 -18.78 2.30
C LEU A 57 6.77 -19.72 1.44
N TYR A 58 6.62 -19.41 0.14
CA TYR A 58 5.82 -20.18 -0.82
C TYR A 58 6.66 -20.95 -1.83
N GLY A 59 7.97 -20.71 -1.90
CA GLY A 59 8.90 -21.33 -2.85
C GLY A 59 8.75 -20.80 -4.28
N VAL A 60 8.12 -19.63 -4.46
CA VAL A 60 7.88 -19.02 -5.78
C VAL A 60 8.75 -17.75 -5.89
N PRO A 61 9.82 -17.79 -6.70
CA PRO A 61 10.93 -16.81 -6.70
C PRO A 61 10.57 -15.46 -7.34
N GLY A 62 9.61 -14.76 -6.75
CA GLY A 62 9.18 -13.42 -7.16
C GLY A 62 7.92 -13.01 -6.41
N LEU A 63 7.05 -13.99 -6.13
CA LEU A 63 6.01 -13.84 -5.12
C LEU A 63 6.64 -13.70 -3.74
N ASP A 64 7.60 -14.58 -3.41
CA ASP A 64 8.30 -14.54 -2.13
C ASP A 64 9.06 -13.22 -1.96
N ASP A 65 9.73 -12.71 -2.99
CA ASP A 65 10.44 -11.43 -2.93
C ASP A 65 9.48 -10.26 -2.68
N ALA A 66 8.36 -10.22 -3.40
CA ALA A 66 7.33 -9.19 -3.20
C ALA A 66 6.74 -9.24 -1.78
N ILE A 67 6.45 -10.44 -1.27
CA ILE A 67 5.93 -10.63 0.09
C ILE A 67 6.97 -10.24 1.13
N THR A 68 8.24 -10.58 0.93
CA THR A 68 9.32 -10.20 1.82
C THR A 68 9.48 -8.68 1.88
N GLN A 69 9.45 -7.98 0.74
CA GLN A 69 9.51 -6.51 0.71
C GLN A 69 8.33 -5.88 1.44
N VAL A 70 7.11 -6.38 1.22
CA VAL A 70 5.90 -5.94 1.92
C VAL A 70 6.04 -6.19 3.43
N ALA A 71 6.49 -7.38 3.83
CA ALA A 71 6.68 -7.72 5.24
C ALA A 71 7.66 -6.78 5.93
N ILE A 72 8.84 -6.51 5.32
CA ILE A 72 9.84 -5.58 5.84
C ILE A 72 9.25 -4.17 6.00
N THR A 73 8.49 -3.71 5.00
CA THR A 73 7.86 -2.38 5.03
C THR A 73 6.89 -2.25 6.20
N PHE A 74 6.04 -3.26 6.42
CA PHE A 74 5.00 -3.23 7.44
C PHE A 74 5.43 -3.79 8.81
N CYS A 75 6.66 -4.29 8.97
CA CYS A 75 7.21 -4.64 10.28
C CYS A 75 7.12 -3.47 11.27
N GLN A 76 7.20 -2.24 10.79
CA GLN A 76 7.00 -1.02 11.57
C GLN A 76 5.66 -1.00 12.30
N LEU A 77 4.57 -1.53 11.70
CA LEU A 77 3.26 -1.60 12.35
C LEU A 77 3.23 -2.57 13.55
N ILE A 78 4.09 -3.59 13.54
CA ILE A 78 4.16 -4.62 14.58
C ILE A 78 5.08 -4.17 15.71
N PHE A 79 6.28 -3.70 15.36
CA PHE A 79 7.33 -3.41 16.33
C PHE A 79 7.34 -1.96 16.82
N HIS A 80 6.62 -1.06 16.14
CA HIS A 80 6.52 0.36 16.51
C HIS A 80 7.89 1.04 16.72
N ASP A 81 8.83 0.74 15.80
CA ASP A 81 10.24 1.11 15.93
C ASP A 81 10.49 2.59 15.59
N ASP A 82 9.85 3.11 14.54
CA ASP A 82 9.82 4.54 14.22
C ASP A 82 8.38 5.04 14.17
N GLN A 83 8.04 5.97 15.06
CA GLN A 83 6.72 6.60 15.15
C GLN A 83 6.26 7.25 13.83
N ARG A 84 7.18 7.86 13.07
CA ARG A 84 6.85 8.51 11.79
C ARG A 84 6.55 7.46 10.73
N MET A 85 7.37 6.41 10.65
CA MET A 85 7.20 5.33 9.68
C MET A 85 5.95 4.49 10.00
N TRP A 86 5.63 4.33 11.28
CA TRP A 86 4.38 3.73 11.74
C TRP A 86 3.16 4.49 11.20
N TRP A 87 3.09 5.81 11.39
CA TRP A 87 1.99 6.63 10.87
C TRP A 87 1.90 6.57 9.34
N GLN A 88 3.03 6.57 8.65
CA GLN A 88 3.07 6.42 7.20
C GLN A 88 2.49 5.07 6.74
N CYS A 89 2.81 3.98 7.43
CA CYS A 89 2.25 2.66 7.14
C CYS A 89 0.73 2.61 7.40
N VAL A 90 0.26 3.22 8.49
CA VAL A 90 -1.17 3.28 8.82
C VAL A 90 -1.95 4.04 7.75
N VAL A 91 -1.48 5.24 7.37
CA VAL A 91 -2.12 6.07 6.34
C VAL A 91 -2.15 5.33 5.01
N PHE A 92 -1.05 4.67 4.63
CA PHE A 92 -1.00 3.87 3.41
C PHE A 92 -2.07 2.77 3.40
N LEU A 93 -2.23 2.03 4.51
CA LEU A 93 -3.21 0.95 4.60
C LEU A 93 -4.65 1.47 4.52
N THR A 94 -4.95 2.58 5.20
CA THR A 94 -6.29 3.19 5.16
C THR A 94 -6.63 3.74 3.77
N ASP A 95 -5.66 4.36 3.10
CA ASP A 95 -5.86 4.90 1.75
C ASP A 95 -6.04 3.75 0.74
N TYR A 96 -5.25 2.68 0.86
CA TYR A 96 -5.36 1.49 0.02
C TYR A 96 -6.72 0.79 0.19
N ALA A 97 -7.22 0.69 1.43
CA ALA A 97 -8.55 0.15 1.72
C ALA A 97 -9.66 1.00 1.07
N GLY A 98 -9.52 2.34 1.13
CA GLY A 98 -10.43 3.27 0.45
C GLY A 98 -10.45 3.05 -1.07
N LEU A 99 -9.27 2.89 -1.69
CA LEU A 99 -9.18 2.58 -3.12
C LEU A 99 -9.81 1.24 -3.49
N THR A 100 -9.57 0.19 -2.70
CA THR A 100 -10.16 -1.11 -2.98
C THR A 100 -11.68 -1.06 -2.86
N ALA A 101 -12.23 -0.35 -1.88
CA ALA A 101 -13.67 -0.13 -1.76
C ALA A 101 -14.24 0.63 -2.97
N LEU A 102 -13.57 1.71 -3.41
CA LEU A 102 -13.98 2.46 -4.60
C LEU A 102 -13.90 1.61 -5.88
N TRP A 103 -12.85 0.81 -6.03
CA TRP A 103 -12.71 -0.09 -7.16
C TRP A 103 -13.83 -1.13 -7.15
N MET A 104 -14.14 -1.74 -5.99
CA MET A 104 -15.27 -2.66 -5.88
C MET A 104 -16.59 -2.00 -6.32
N LEU A 105 -16.88 -0.79 -5.82
CA LEU A 105 -18.08 -0.04 -6.19
C LEU A 105 -18.13 0.29 -7.69
N GLU A 106 -17.02 0.75 -8.26
CA GLU A 106 -16.94 1.11 -9.68
C GLU A 106 -16.99 -0.12 -10.60
N SER A 107 -16.43 -1.25 -10.19
CA SER A 107 -16.53 -2.51 -10.92
C SER A 107 -17.98 -2.98 -11.07
N LEU A 108 -18.80 -2.70 -10.05
CA LEU A 108 -20.22 -3.02 -10.03
C LEU A 108 -21.10 -1.96 -10.72
N ARG A 109 -20.57 -0.79 -11.08
CA ARG A 109 -21.35 0.31 -11.65
C ARG A 109 -22.07 -0.06 -12.94
N THR A 110 -21.44 -0.85 -13.79
CA THR A 110 -22.07 -1.32 -15.03
C THR A 110 -23.12 -2.40 -14.76
N ALA A 111 -22.85 -3.28 -13.78
CA ALA A 111 -23.81 -4.30 -13.34
C ALA A 111 -25.05 -3.69 -12.65
N ASN A 112 -24.90 -2.53 -12.01
CA ASN A 112 -26.00 -1.80 -11.38
C ASN A 112 -26.81 -0.93 -12.36
N ARG A 113 -26.52 -0.95 -13.66
CA ARG A 113 -27.34 -0.26 -14.65
C ARG A 113 -28.66 -1.01 -14.85
N GLY A 114 -29.79 -0.33 -14.60
CA GLY A 114 -31.14 -0.87 -14.69
C GLY A 114 -31.72 -1.39 -13.36
N THR A 115 -30.99 -1.27 -12.24
CA THR A 115 -31.50 -1.67 -10.91
C THR A 115 -32.12 -0.47 -10.16
N PHE A 116 -32.95 -0.74 -9.14
CA PHE A 116 -33.62 0.29 -8.32
C PHE A 116 -32.66 1.26 -7.58
N PHE A 117 -31.36 0.99 -7.57
CA PHE A 117 -30.34 1.82 -6.91
C PHE A 117 -29.65 2.80 -7.87
N GLN A 118 -30.19 3.00 -9.07
CA GLN A 118 -29.76 4.07 -9.98
C GLN A 118 -30.35 5.41 -9.54
N THR A 119 -29.72 6.07 -8.56
CA THR A 119 -29.94 7.48 -8.26
C THR A 119 -28.73 8.31 -8.67
#